data_AF-N6X587-F1
#
_entry.id   AF-N6X587-F1
#
_cell.length_a   1.000
_cell.length_b   1.000
_cell.length_c   1.000
_cell.angle_alpha   90.00
_cell.angle_beta   90.00
_cell.angle_gamma   90.00
#
_symmetry.space_group_name_H-M   'P 1'
#
loop_
_entity.id
_entity.type
_entity.pdbx_description
1 polymer ?
#
loop_
_entity_poly.entity_id
_entity_poly.type
_entity_poly.pdbx_seq_one_letter_code
_entity_poly.pdbx_strand_id
1 'polypeptide(L)'
;MTPAPNRNRARPRNAGRTRGFTLLETLVALAIVAIALVSALRAMGATAQSTAALREHTLASWVAQNRLAMHRATAAWPEIGEYSGEAEQARMRMRWEEKVSGTPNALFRRIDVRVLDASGGRTP
;
A
#
# COMPACT_ATOMS: atom_id res chain seq x y z
N MET A 1 39.82 60.06 60.84
CA MET A 1 38.65 59.16 60.78
C MET A 1 37.95 59.38 59.44
N THR A 2 38.28 58.59 58.41
CA THR A 2 37.63 58.48 57.08
C THR A 2 36.42 57.54 57.17
N PRO A 3 35.35 57.63 56.32
CA PRO A 3 35.41 57.25 54.89
C PRO A 3 34.50 58.07 53.94
N ALA A 4 34.95 58.45 52.73
CA ALA A 4 34.90 57.76 51.41
C ALA A 4 33.59 57.98 50.60
N PRO A 5 33.68 58.27 49.28
CA PRO A 5 32.51 58.54 48.42
C PRO A 5 31.79 57.26 47.96
N ASN A 6 30.46 57.28 47.98
CA ASN A 6 29.61 56.17 47.55
C ASN A 6 29.66 55.98 46.02
N ARG A 7 30.54 55.08 45.57
CA ARG A 7 30.57 54.56 44.20
C ARG A 7 29.52 53.47 44.06
N ASN A 8 28.27 53.86 43.80
CA ASN A 8 27.23 52.91 43.44
C ASN A 8 27.49 52.42 42.01
N ARG A 9 28.28 51.34 41.91
CA ARG A 9 28.65 50.66 40.67
C ARG A 9 27.38 50.15 40.00
N ALA A 10 27.11 50.62 38.79
CA ALA A 10 26.13 50.01 37.91
C ALA A 10 26.48 48.51 37.78
N ARG A 11 25.57 47.64 38.22
CA ARG A 11 25.71 46.19 38.03
C ARG A 11 25.70 45.93 36.53
N PRO A 12 26.70 45.22 35.97
CA PRO A 12 26.64 44.85 34.57
C PRO A 12 25.40 43.98 34.37
N ARG A 13 24.50 44.43 33.50
CA ARG A 13 23.44 43.57 32.96
C ARG A 13 24.16 42.46 32.23
N ASN A 14 24.08 41.24 32.75
CA ASN A 14 24.57 40.06 32.05
C ASN A 14 23.67 39.89 30.83
N ALA A 15 24.07 40.53 29.72
CA ALA A 15 23.44 40.33 28.43
C ALA A 15 23.68 38.85 28.10
N GLY A 16 22.62 38.05 28.29
CA GLY A 16 22.65 36.63 27.98
C GLY A 16 23.19 36.47 26.56
N ARG A 17 24.36 35.86 26.44
CA ARG A 17 25.00 35.59 25.16
C ARG A 17 24.02 34.77 24.32
N THR A 18 23.42 35.40 23.31
CA THR A 18 22.67 34.72 22.26
C THR A 18 23.62 33.75 21.59
N ARG A 19 23.50 32.46 21.92
CA ARG A 19 24.22 31.39 21.24
C ARG A 19 23.65 31.30 19.82
N GLY A 20 24.48 31.59 18.82
CA GLY A 20 24.16 31.32 17.42
C GLY A 20 24.21 29.82 17.13
N PHE A 21 23.57 29.40 16.04
CA PHE A 21 23.59 28.02 15.57
C PHE A 21 24.99 27.60 15.16
N THR A 22 25.39 26.40 15.57
CA THR A 22 26.66 25.80 15.15
C THR A 22 26.50 25.08 13.80
N LEU A 23 27.60 24.95 13.05
CA LEU A 23 27.63 24.09 11.85
C LEU A 23 27.21 22.64 12.18
N LEU A 24 27.58 22.17 13.37
CA LEU A 24 27.24 20.82 13.84
C LEU A 24 25.73 20.64 13.98
N GLU A 25 25.01 21.61 14.56
CA GLU A 25 23.54 21.54 14.68
C GLU A 25 22.86 21.49 13.32
N THR A 26 23.28 22.33 12.37
CA THR A 26 22.69 22.32 11.03
C THR A 26 22.95 20.99 10.31
N LEU A 27 24.15 20.43 10.46
CA LEU A 27 24.48 19.10 9.90
C LEU A 27 23.66 17.98 10.53
N VAL A 28 23.51 17.99 11.86
CA VAL A 28 22.69 17.00 12.57
C VAL A 28 21.21 17.16 12.18
N ALA A 29 20.70 18.38 12.10
CA ALA A 29 19.33 18.65 11.67
C ALA A 29 19.09 18.14 10.25
N LEU A 30 19.99 18.43 9.32
CA LEU A 30 19.94 17.92 7.95
C LEU A 30 20.01 16.40 7.90
N ALA A 31 20.85 15.77 8.71
CA ALA A 31 20.93 14.31 8.80
C ALA A 31 19.61 13.69 9.27
N ILE A 32 18.97 14.27 10.29
CA ILE A 32 17.66 13.82 10.78
C ILE A 32 16.60 13.99 9.69
N VAL A 33 16.56 15.15 9.03
CA VAL A 33 15.62 15.41 7.93
C VAL A 33 15.82 14.44 6.78
N ALA A 34 17.06 14.15 6.38
CA ALA A 34 17.36 13.17 5.34
C ALA A 34 16.83 11.77 5.71
N ILE A 35 17.06 11.32 6.95
CA ILE A 35 16.55 10.03 7.42
C ILE A 35 15.00 10.01 7.40
N ALA A 36 14.37 11.07 7.89
CA ALA A 36 12.91 11.19 7.88
C ALA A 36 12.35 11.14 6.45
N LEU A 37 13.00 11.81 5.48
CA LEU A 37 12.60 11.77 4.08
C LEU A 37 12.72 10.37 3.47
N VAL A 38 13.82 9.66 3.74
CA VAL A 38 14.01 8.29 3.26
C VAL A 38 12.93 7.36 3.82
N SER A 39 12.58 7.51 5.09
CA SER A 39 11.48 6.77 5.71
C SER A 39 10.14 7.09 5.04
N ALA A 40 9.84 8.36 4.81
CA ALA A 40 8.62 8.80 4.14
C ALA A 40 8.51 8.24 2.71
N LEU A 41 9.61 8.28 1.94
CA LEU A 41 9.67 7.71 0.58
C LEU A 41 9.41 6.19 0.60
N ARG A 42 9.97 5.47 1.58
CA ARG A 42 9.67 4.04 1.75
C ARG A 42 8.20 3.79 2.07
N ALA A 43 7.61 4.58 2.96
CA ALA A 43 6.20 4.46 3.30
C ALA A 43 5.31 4.71 2.07
N MET A 44 5.58 5.77 1.31
CA MET A 44 4.88 6.08 0.05
C MET A 44 5.03 4.94 -0.97
N GLY A 45 6.24 4.39 -1.12
CA GLY A 45 6.49 3.24 -1.98
C GLY A 45 5.68 2.01 -1.58
N ALA A 46 5.57 1.72 -0.28
CA ALA A 46 4.74 0.63 0.23
C ALA A 46 3.25 0.86 -0.08
N THR A 47 2.73 2.07 0.14
CA THR A 47 1.34 2.43 -0.19
C THR A 47 1.05 2.29 -1.69
N ALA A 48 1.98 2.71 -2.55
CA ALA A 48 1.83 2.56 -4.00
C ALA A 48 1.75 1.09 -4.42
N GLN A 49 2.60 0.23 -3.85
CA GLN A 49 2.57 -1.22 -4.10
C GLN A 49 1.25 -1.85 -3.64
N SER A 50 0.76 -1.50 -2.45
CA SER A 50 -0.54 -2.00 -1.97
C SER A 50 -1.70 -1.57 -2.87
N THR A 51 -1.66 -0.35 -3.39
CA THR A 51 -2.68 0.15 -4.32
C THR A 51 -2.65 -0.61 -5.65
N ALA A 52 -1.46 -0.92 -6.16
CA ALA A 52 -1.30 -1.73 -7.37
C ALA A 52 -1.87 -3.14 -7.17
N ALA A 53 -1.52 -3.81 -6.06
CA ALA A 53 -2.06 -5.13 -5.73
C ALA A 53 -3.60 -5.12 -5.62
N LEU A 54 -4.19 -4.12 -4.95
CA LEU A 54 -5.65 -4.00 -4.85
C LEU A 54 -6.32 -3.83 -6.23
N ARG A 55 -5.68 -3.08 -7.12
CA ARG A 55 -6.16 -2.93 -8.50
C ARG A 55 -6.15 -4.26 -9.25
N GLU A 56 -5.09 -5.04 -9.12
CA GLU A 56 -4.99 -6.38 -9.72
C GLU A 56 -6.09 -7.32 -9.20
N HIS A 57 -6.31 -7.35 -7.89
CA HIS A 57 -7.40 -8.12 -7.27
C HIS A 57 -8.79 -7.68 -7.80
N THR A 58 -9.00 -6.38 -7.99
CA THR A 58 -10.25 -5.85 -8.55
C THR A 58 -10.48 -6.33 -9.98
N LEU A 59 -9.44 -6.27 -10.82
CA LEU A 59 -9.50 -6.75 -12.21
C LEU A 59 -9.75 -8.26 -12.27
N ALA A 60 -9.08 -9.03 -11.41
CA ALA A 60 -9.31 -10.47 -11.28
C ALA A 60 -10.76 -10.78 -10.85
N SER A 61 -11.30 -10.03 -9.91
CA SER A 61 -12.71 -10.15 -9.49
C SER A 61 -13.67 -9.87 -10.65
N TRP A 62 -13.40 -8.87 -11.49
CA TRP A 62 -14.22 -8.62 -12.69
C TRP A 62 -14.17 -9.78 -13.68
N VAL A 63 -13.01 -10.41 -13.89
CA VAL A 63 -12.91 -11.61 -14.74
C VAL A 63 -13.75 -12.75 -14.15
N ALA A 64 -13.67 -13.02 -12.85
CA ALA A 64 -14.45 -14.05 -12.19
C ALA A 64 -15.97 -13.78 -12.29
N GLN A 65 -16.38 -12.53 -12.06
CA GLN A 65 -17.77 -12.10 -12.19
C GLN A 65 -18.28 -12.24 -13.62
N ASN A 66 -17.46 -11.88 -14.62
CA ASN A 66 -17.80 -12.07 -16.02
C ASN A 66 -18.01 -13.55 -16.35
N ARG A 67 -17.18 -14.45 -15.83
CA ARG A 67 -17.35 -15.91 -16.01
C ARG A 67 -18.67 -16.40 -15.42
N LEU A 68 -18.97 -16.03 -14.18
CA LEU A 68 -20.24 -16.39 -13.54
C LEU A 68 -21.45 -15.78 -14.26
N ALA A 69 -21.33 -14.56 -14.77
CA ALA A 69 -22.37 -13.91 -15.55
C ALA A 69 -22.64 -14.63 -16.88
N MET A 70 -21.60 -15.14 -17.56
CA MET A 70 -21.76 -15.94 -18.78
C MET A 70 -22.59 -17.20 -18.53
N HIS A 71 -22.32 -17.95 -17.44
CA HIS A 71 -23.12 -19.12 -17.07
C HIS A 71 -24.59 -18.78 -16.77
N ARG A 72 -24.84 -17.64 -16.12
CA ARG A 72 -26.21 -17.17 -15.87
C ARG A 72 -26.91 -16.76 -17.17
N ALA A 73 -26.19 -16.13 -18.09
CA ALA A 73 -26.74 -15.63 -19.34
C ALA A 73 -27.10 -16.77 -20.31
N THR A 74 -26.30 -17.83 -20.36
CA THR A 74 -26.58 -19.00 -21.22
C THR A 74 -27.67 -19.90 -20.66
N ALA A 75 -28.02 -19.76 -19.37
CA ALA A 75 -28.93 -20.63 -18.64
C ALA A 75 -28.61 -22.13 -18.84
N ALA A 76 -27.37 -22.44 -19.21
CA ALA A 76 -26.93 -23.79 -19.51
C ALA A 76 -26.73 -24.54 -18.20
N TRP A 77 -27.10 -25.82 -18.18
CA TRP A 77 -26.74 -26.71 -17.09
C TRP A 77 -25.25 -27.06 -17.23
N PRO A 78 -24.36 -26.53 -16.36
CA PRO A 78 -22.93 -26.69 -16.58
C PRO A 78 -22.51 -28.15 -16.34
N GLU A 79 -21.73 -28.67 -17.27
CA GLU A 79 -21.15 -30.01 -17.17
C GLU A 79 -20.10 -30.05 -16.04
N ILE A 80 -20.01 -31.18 -15.36
CA ILE A 80 -19.00 -31.38 -14.31
C ILE A 80 -17.64 -31.49 -14.99
N GLY A 81 -16.68 -30.70 -14.52
CA GLY A 81 -15.35 -30.72 -15.10
C GLY A 81 -14.47 -29.59 -14.60
N GLU A 82 -13.28 -29.51 -15.17
CA GLU A 82 -12.35 -28.40 -15.00
C GLU A 82 -12.14 -27.74 -16.36
N TYR A 83 -12.32 -26.42 -16.39
CA TYR A 83 -12.18 -25.58 -17.57
C TYR A 83 -11.13 -24.51 -17.28
N SER A 84 -10.39 -24.09 -18.29
CA SER A 84 -9.46 -22.97 -18.14
C SER A 84 -9.34 -22.21 -19.43
N GLY A 85 -8.83 -20.99 -19.33
CA GLY A 85 -8.53 -20.17 -20.49
C GLY A 85 -7.94 -18.84 -20.08
N GLU A 86 -7.93 -17.91 -21.01
CA GLU A 86 -7.42 -16.57 -20.79
C GLU A 86 -8.53 -15.53 -20.87
N ALA A 87 -8.31 -14.40 -20.21
CA ALA A 87 -9.14 -13.21 -20.29
C ALA A 87 -8.22 -11.98 -20.25
N GLU A 88 -8.54 -10.97 -21.04
CA GLU A 88 -7.84 -9.70 -20.99
C GLU A 88 -8.75 -8.66 -20.34
N GLN A 89 -8.23 -7.96 -19.34
CA GLN A 89 -8.93 -6.84 -18.73
C GLN A 89 -7.97 -5.69 -18.46
N ALA A 90 -8.35 -4.47 -18.86
CA ALA A 90 -7.49 -3.29 -18.74
C ALA A 90 -6.06 -3.50 -19.30
N ARG A 91 -5.92 -4.23 -20.41
CA ARG A 91 -4.65 -4.64 -21.05
C ARG A 91 -3.79 -5.61 -20.21
N MET A 92 -4.36 -6.22 -19.18
CA MET A 92 -3.73 -7.25 -18.38
C MET A 92 -4.32 -8.61 -18.77
N ARG A 93 -3.48 -9.52 -19.24
CA ARG A 93 -3.87 -10.90 -19.52
C ARG A 93 -3.84 -11.70 -18.24
N MET A 94 -4.93 -12.39 -17.94
CA MET A 94 -5.08 -13.26 -16.78
C MET A 94 -5.54 -14.63 -17.22
N ARG A 95 -5.03 -15.67 -16.57
CA ARG A 95 -5.52 -17.04 -16.77
C ARG A 95 -6.63 -17.28 -15.76
N TRP A 96 -7.72 -17.88 -16.17
CA TRP A 96 -8.78 -18.31 -15.26
C TRP A 96 -8.92 -19.83 -15.31
N GLU A 97 -9.32 -20.40 -14.19
CA GLU A 97 -9.63 -21.81 -14.02
C GLU A 97 -11.00 -21.90 -13.38
N GLU A 98 -11.83 -22.81 -13.87
CA GLU A 98 -13.18 -23.03 -13.39
C GLU A 98 -13.35 -24.50 -13.08
N LYS A 99 -13.93 -24.80 -11.92
CA LYS A 99 -14.26 -26.15 -11.51
C LYS A 99 -15.74 -26.26 -11.24
N VAL A 100 -16.43 -27.07 -12.02
CA VAL A 100 -17.84 -27.39 -11.83
C VAL A 100 -17.93 -28.70 -11.08
N SER A 101 -18.63 -28.71 -9.95
CA SER A 101 -18.82 -29.89 -9.12
C SER A 101 -20.30 -30.10 -8.77
N GLY A 102 -20.67 -31.37 -8.59
CA GLY A 102 -22.00 -31.73 -8.07
C GLY A 102 -22.15 -31.33 -6.61
N THR A 103 -23.41 -31.16 -6.18
CA THR A 103 -23.76 -30.98 -4.78
C THR A 103 -24.69 -32.10 -4.34
N PRO A 104 -24.94 -32.31 -3.03
CA PRO A 104 -25.90 -33.31 -2.55
C PRO A 104 -27.32 -33.12 -3.11
N ASN A 105 -27.70 -31.88 -3.46
CA ASN A 105 -28.94 -31.60 -4.17
C ASN A 105 -28.69 -31.66 -5.68
N ALA A 106 -29.32 -32.61 -6.36
CA ALA A 106 -29.17 -32.80 -7.81
C ALA A 106 -29.64 -31.58 -8.65
N LEU A 107 -30.43 -30.68 -8.07
CA LEU A 107 -30.85 -29.41 -8.68
C LEU A 107 -29.80 -28.30 -8.62
N PHE A 108 -28.65 -28.52 -7.95
CA PHE A 108 -27.59 -27.53 -7.83
C PHE A 108 -26.22 -28.04 -8.26
N ARG A 109 -25.50 -27.19 -8.99
CA ARG A 109 -24.07 -27.31 -9.29
C ARG A 109 -23.30 -26.20 -8.57
N ARG A 110 -22.11 -26.53 -8.06
CA ARG A 110 -21.16 -25.53 -7.55
C ARG A 110 -20.14 -25.23 -8.64
N ILE A 111 -19.95 -23.94 -8.93
CA ILE A 111 -18.94 -23.45 -9.85
C ILE A 111 -17.92 -22.66 -9.03
N ASP A 112 -16.68 -23.14 -9.00
CA ASP A 112 -15.56 -22.47 -8.35
C ASP A 112 -14.69 -21.83 -9.44
N VAL A 113 -14.64 -20.49 -9.50
CA VAL A 113 -13.81 -19.75 -10.47
C VAL A 113 -12.59 -19.19 -9.75
N ARG A 114 -11.41 -19.44 -10.30
CA ARG A 114 -10.11 -18.92 -9.86
C ARG A 114 -9.50 -18.10 -10.97
N VAL A 115 -8.90 -16.97 -10.62
CA VAL A 115 -8.21 -16.10 -11.57
C VAL A 115 -6.77 -15.96 -11.11
N LEU A 116 -5.86 -16.29 -12.00
CA LEU A 116 -4.41 -16.28 -11.83
C LEU A 116 -3.85 -15.08 -12.59
N ASP A 117 -3.00 -14.30 -11.94
CA ASP A 117 -2.19 -13.29 -12.61
C ASP A 117 -1.19 -13.96 -13.57
N ALA A 118 -0.76 -13.22 -14.60
CA ALA A 118 0.26 -13.61 -15.58
C ALA A 118 1.60 -14.03 -14.93
N SER A 119 1.89 -13.61 -13.70
CA SER A 119 3.06 -14.07 -12.93
C SER A 119 2.91 -15.47 -12.31
N GLY A 120 1.74 -16.12 -12.45
CA GLY A 120 1.46 -17.42 -11.82
C GLY A 120 1.26 -17.35 -10.30
N GLY A 121 1.33 -16.15 -9.72
CA GLY A 121 1.06 -15.87 -8.32
C GLY A 121 -0.42 -16.00 -8.02
N ARG A 122 -0.75 -16.93 -7.11
CA ARG A 122 -2.10 -17.07 -6.55
C ARG A 122 -2.48 -15.76 -5.84
N THR A 123 -3.43 -15.02 -6.38
CA THR A 123 -4.14 -13.98 -5.60
C THR A 123 -5.10 -14.71 -4.66
N PRO A 124 -4.94 -14.58 -3.31
CA PRO A 124 -5.85 -15.19 -2.35
C PRO A 124 -7.25 -14.56 -2.37
#